data_AF-A0A831W289-F1
#
_entry.id   AF-A0A831W289-F1
#
_cell.length_a   1.000
_cell.length_b   1.000
_cell.length_c   1.000
_cell.angle_alpha   90.00
_cell.angle_beta   90.00
_cell.angle_gamma   90.00
#
_symmetry.space_group_name_H-M   'P 1'
#
loop_
_entity.id
_entity.type
_entity.pdbx_description
1 polymer ?
#
loop_
_entity_poly.entity_id
_entity_poly.type
_entity_poly.pdbx_seq_one_letter_code
_entity_poly.pdbx_strand_id
1 'polypeptide(L)'
;MLHNRPKSQQVASRKAVAEKIDNVLAGIRVPDLPYPASNLAPETISDWQPLLFSCWTEQQNERVTHVLRSEHRNWSVRQINAAYVADRIMDVFLKTSGLNSQIAQRIARLRFYLAWRMNRDGNKAFSDTLLGWLDSLQEWRGWSDSGGRSSKALPEQLDALIVAVSAGFDAGKTDVVDAFCRQWQEDSVRRNAQVGKLRQRLLDTEQGAARQRRAEQTSRALIGRALQGRKLPQHVLNFIFDHWQKLLKQAVWESGVNGETCRHGNKLLEWLVWVGDPSLSDKDRDRLYHVGEQIGDRLADVWSRVFEHPLTPNALAGIGTVMMSRLRGETPELVDALPATGSFLWNPAWLGFEAPLRADFQPFEERWFVEGEGAEEQRRYFFALLEDSAEILWTNGAGVKLGLQPWQAFCEAQSTHSLRPLVAQRTFGEVLEETVDLLAVAVEKQRKQREQAAAAAKARADALRQERESIELLRREQEAARQATLERQRQEAESTRVANEKAELERLYEEATQLAQKQVNDINLGGWIVVEAQTQEVEASRLKLAVRTNASRKLIFVDRLGLNRREFQEHELVLGIVEKRVRVLGGAAEFDETLSRVVGRIRVGRNS
;
A
#
# COMPACT_ATOMS: atom_id res chain seq x y z
N MET A 1 25.56 0.10 -3.36
CA MET A 1 25.94 -0.86 -2.30
C MET A 1 24.77 -1.76 -1.90
N LEU A 2 24.15 -2.46 -2.86
CA LEU A 2 23.01 -3.35 -2.63
C LEU A 2 23.16 -4.69 -3.38
N HIS A 3 24.39 -5.12 -3.67
CA HIS A 3 24.63 -6.38 -4.35
C HIS A 3 25.44 -7.31 -3.45
N ASN A 4 24.87 -8.50 -3.22
CA ASN A 4 25.33 -9.61 -2.40
C ASN A 4 25.16 -9.47 -0.87
N ARG A 5 23.92 -9.59 -0.40
CA ARG A 5 23.68 -10.26 0.90
C ARG A 5 24.00 -11.76 0.72
N PRO A 6 24.74 -12.41 1.64
CA PRO A 6 25.00 -13.84 1.56
C PRO A 6 23.69 -14.64 1.55
N LYS A 7 23.64 -15.72 0.73
CA LYS A 7 22.43 -16.56 0.54
C LYS A 7 21.77 -16.99 1.87
N SER A 8 22.56 -17.23 2.92
CA SER A 8 22.06 -17.57 4.26
C SER A 8 21.26 -16.44 4.92
N GLN A 9 21.66 -15.17 4.76
CA GLN A 9 20.90 -14.02 5.24
C GLN A 9 19.63 -13.76 4.43
N GLN A 10 19.66 -14.01 3.12
CA GLN A 10 18.46 -13.95 2.26
C GLN A 10 17.41 -14.98 2.66
N VAL A 11 17.81 -16.22 2.95
CA VAL A 11 16.89 -17.29 3.39
C VAL A 11 16.31 -17.01 4.77
N ALA A 12 17.11 -16.51 5.72
CA ALA A 12 16.63 -16.10 7.03
C ALA A 12 15.64 -14.92 6.95
N SER A 13 15.90 -13.94 6.08
CA SER A 13 14.98 -12.82 5.84
C SER A 13 13.65 -13.28 5.24
N ARG A 14 13.69 -14.16 4.22
CA ARG A 14 12.50 -14.72 3.58
C ARG A 14 11.59 -15.48 4.56
N LYS A 15 12.16 -16.22 5.51
CA LYS A 15 11.40 -16.93 6.54
C LYS A 15 10.70 -15.98 7.52
N ALA A 16 11.40 -14.93 7.96
CA ALA A 16 10.82 -13.90 8.83
C ALA A 16 9.71 -13.09 8.13
N VAL A 17 9.86 -12.81 6.83
CA VAL A 17 8.82 -12.20 5.99
C VAL A 17 7.61 -13.10 5.86
N ALA A 18 7.82 -14.41 5.64
CA ALA A 18 6.73 -15.38 5.52
C ALA A 18 5.81 -15.34 6.75
N GLU A 19 6.36 -15.32 7.96
CA GLU A 19 5.56 -15.21 9.20
C GLU A 19 4.73 -13.93 9.30
N LYS A 20 5.19 -12.82 8.71
CA LYS A 20 4.43 -11.55 8.66
C LYS A 20 3.23 -11.62 7.70
N ILE A 21 3.27 -12.48 6.68
CA ILE A 21 2.20 -12.60 5.69
C ILE A 21 0.87 -12.92 6.36
N ASP A 22 0.82 -13.92 7.26
CA ASP A 22 -0.46 -14.30 7.90
C ASP A 22 -1.03 -13.19 8.79
N ASN A 23 -0.17 -12.43 9.47
CA ASN A 23 -0.58 -11.25 10.23
C ASN A 23 -1.17 -10.17 9.31
N VAL A 24 -0.57 -9.94 8.14
CA VAL A 24 -1.08 -9.01 7.14
C VAL A 24 -2.43 -9.49 6.60
N LEU A 25 -2.53 -10.76 6.19
CA LEU A 25 -3.75 -11.34 5.65
C LEU A 25 -4.93 -11.29 6.62
N ALA A 26 -4.68 -11.43 7.92
CA ALA A 26 -5.73 -11.32 8.95
C ALA A 26 -6.06 -9.85 9.30
N GLY A 27 -5.04 -9.00 9.41
CA GLY A 27 -5.14 -7.73 10.13
C GLY A 27 -5.42 -6.50 9.27
N ILE A 28 -4.90 -6.44 8.04
CA ILE A 28 -4.96 -5.20 7.24
C ILE A 28 -6.42 -4.86 6.89
N ARG A 29 -6.75 -3.57 6.92
CA ARG A 29 -7.99 -3.04 6.33
C ARG A 29 -7.63 -1.88 5.40
N VAL A 30 -8.12 -1.96 4.18
CA VAL A 30 -7.86 -0.98 3.12
C VAL A 30 -9.16 -0.25 2.78
N PRO A 31 -9.16 1.09 2.73
CA PRO A 31 -10.37 1.83 2.31
C PRO A 31 -10.92 1.35 0.96
N ASP A 32 -12.24 1.47 0.80
CA ASP A 32 -12.97 1.19 -0.45
C ASP A 32 -12.95 -0.27 -0.93
N LEU A 33 -12.39 -1.22 -0.17
CA LEU A 33 -12.52 -2.65 -0.45
C LEU A 33 -13.81 -3.22 0.19
N PRO A 34 -14.42 -4.27 -0.41
CA PRO A 34 -15.74 -4.78 -0.02
C PRO A 34 -15.69 -5.64 1.25
N TYR A 35 -15.19 -5.10 2.36
CA TYR A 35 -15.11 -5.81 3.64
C TYR A 35 -16.50 -6.09 4.21
N PRO A 36 -16.74 -7.29 4.75
CA PRO A 36 -18.00 -7.59 5.42
C PRO A 36 -18.12 -6.80 6.72
N ALA A 37 -19.34 -6.37 7.05
CA ALA A 37 -19.62 -5.58 8.26
C ALA A 37 -19.35 -6.36 9.56
N SER A 38 -19.50 -7.68 9.52
CA SER A 38 -19.24 -8.60 10.62
C SER A 38 -18.52 -9.86 10.13
N ASN A 39 -18.00 -10.67 11.06
CA ASN A 39 -17.45 -11.97 10.71
C ASN A 39 -18.54 -12.83 10.06
N LEU A 40 -18.28 -13.29 8.84
CA LEU A 40 -19.16 -14.17 8.10
C LEU A 40 -19.02 -15.61 8.61
N ALA A 41 -20.12 -16.35 8.67
CA ALA A 41 -20.08 -17.78 8.92
C ALA A 41 -19.39 -18.49 7.74
N PRO A 42 -18.57 -19.54 7.95
CA PRO A 42 -17.80 -20.20 6.88
C PRO A 42 -18.65 -20.59 5.66
N GLU A 43 -19.89 -21.01 5.91
CA GLU A 43 -20.85 -21.49 4.90
C GLU A 43 -21.41 -20.37 4.00
N THR A 44 -21.32 -19.12 4.46
CA THR A 44 -21.79 -17.94 3.73
C THR A 44 -20.69 -17.27 2.90
N ILE A 45 -19.43 -17.68 3.10
CA ILE A 45 -18.28 -17.16 2.37
C ILE A 45 -18.30 -17.76 0.97
N SER A 46 -18.31 -16.91 -0.05
CA SER A 46 -18.31 -17.36 -1.44
C SER A 46 -16.96 -17.96 -1.83
N ASP A 47 -16.99 -19.14 -2.46
CA ASP A 47 -15.78 -19.68 -3.08
C ASP A 47 -15.43 -18.85 -4.32
N TRP A 48 -14.33 -18.13 -4.21
CA TRP A 48 -13.77 -17.30 -5.28
C TRP A 48 -12.84 -18.08 -6.22
N GLN A 49 -12.52 -19.34 -5.94
CA GLN A 49 -11.59 -20.12 -6.77
C GLN A 49 -12.08 -20.24 -8.23
N PRO A 50 -13.36 -20.56 -8.52
CA PRO A 50 -13.86 -20.60 -9.90
C PRO A 50 -13.76 -19.25 -10.61
N LEU A 51 -13.98 -18.15 -9.89
CA LEU A 51 -13.86 -16.79 -10.41
C LEU A 51 -12.41 -16.47 -10.79
N LEU A 52 -11.46 -16.67 -9.87
CA LEU A 52 -10.04 -16.43 -10.14
C LEU A 52 -9.51 -17.34 -11.26
N PHE A 53 -10.00 -18.58 -11.34
CA PHE A 53 -9.63 -19.51 -12.39
C PHE A 53 -10.18 -19.11 -13.77
N SER A 54 -11.43 -18.62 -13.84
CA SER A 54 -11.98 -18.03 -15.07
C SER A 54 -11.16 -16.80 -15.51
N CYS A 55 -10.86 -15.86 -14.61
CA CYS A 55 -9.99 -14.72 -14.92
C CYS A 55 -8.62 -15.15 -15.48
N TRP A 56 -8.00 -16.18 -14.88
CA TRP A 56 -6.74 -16.76 -15.36
C TRP A 56 -6.88 -17.35 -16.76
N THR A 57 -7.90 -18.19 -16.99
CA THR A 57 -8.12 -18.90 -18.25
C THR A 57 -8.44 -17.94 -19.39
N GLU A 58 -9.22 -16.90 -19.11
CA GLU A 58 -9.57 -15.81 -20.01
C GLU A 58 -8.43 -14.80 -20.22
N GLN A 59 -7.26 -15.02 -19.59
CA GLN A 59 -6.07 -14.20 -19.75
C GLN A 59 -6.27 -12.73 -19.35
N GLN A 60 -7.21 -12.46 -18.43
CA GLN A 60 -7.43 -11.13 -17.87
C GLN A 60 -6.19 -10.64 -17.12
N ASN A 61 -5.95 -9.33 -17.09
CA ASN A 61 -4.78 -8.72 -16.41
C ASN A 61 -5.19 -7.62 -15.42
N GLU A 62 -6.48 -7.48 -15.14
CA GLU A 62 -7.01 -6.52 -14.17
C GLU A 62 -6.63 -6.90 -12.73
N ARG A 63 -6.84 -5.99 -11.78
CA ARG A 63 -6.52 -6.23 -10.38
C ARG A 63 -7.52 -7.18 -9.74
N VAL A 64 -7.06 -8.10 -8.89
CA VAL A 64 -7.95 -9.02 -8.18
C VAL A 64 -8.95 -8.24 -7.32
N THR A 65 -8.48 -7.17 -6.68
CA THR A 65 -9.33 -6.26 -5.90
C THR A 65 -10.43 -5.57 -6.73
N HIS A 66 -10.21 -5.37 -8.04
CA HIS A 66 -11.24 -4.82 -8.93
C HIS A 66 -12.32 -5.87 -9.24
N VAL A 67 -11.90 -7.10 -9.58
CA VAL A 67 -12.80 -8.24 -9.81
C VAL A 67 -13.70 -8.51 -8.59
N LEU A 68 -13.16 -8.40 -7.37
CA LEU A 68 -13.98 -8.57 -6.16
C LEU A 68 -14.97 -7.44 -5.91
N ARG A 69 -14.71 -6.23 -6.43
CA ARG A 69 -15.65 -5.10 -6.30
C ARG A 69 -16.79 -5.21 -7.30
N SER A 70 -16.52 -5.71 -8.51
CA SER A 70 -17.55 -5.91 -9.54
C SER A 70 -18.49 -7.07 -9.20
N GLU A 71 -18.01 -8.07 -8.46
CA GLU A 71 -18.82 -9.19 -8.01
C GLU A 71 -19.44 -8.91 -6.63
N HIS A 72 -20.76 -8.66 -6.59
CA HIS A 72 -21.52 -8.45 -5.35
C HIS A 72 -21.77 -9.76 -4.58
N ARG A 73 -20.71 -10.33 -4.02
CA ARG A 73 -20.75 -11.57 -3.21
C ARG A 73 -20.16 -11.38 -1.82
N ASN A 74 -20.36 -12.37 -0.96
CA ASN A 74 -19.87 -12.37 0.42
C ASN A 74 -18.40 -12.82 0.47
N TRP A 75 -17.50 -11.85 0.48
CA TRP A 75 -16.06 -12.09 0.57
C TRP A 75 -15.58 -12.06 2.02
N SER A 76 -14.74 -13.01 2.39
CA SER A 76 -14.04 -12.98 3.68
C SER A 76 -12.95 -11.90 3.70
N VAL A 77 -12.63 -11.41 4.89
CA VAL A 77 -11.50 -10.50 5.12
C VAL A 77 -10.21 -11.05 4.53
N ARG A 78 -9.96 -12.35 4.67
CA ARG A 78 -8.73 -13.00 4.19
C ARG A 78 -8.65 -13.01 2.66
N GLN A 79 -9.76 -13.28 1.95
CA GLN A 79 -9.82 -13.20 0.49
C GLN A 79 -9.52 -11.78 -0.02
N ILE A 80 -10.16 -10.77 0.58
CA ILE A 80 -9.95 -9.37 0.21
C ILE A 80 -8.51 -8.94 0.45
N ASN A 81 -7.94 -9.33 1.59
CA ASN A 81 -6.56 -9.01 1.92
C ASN A 81 -5.56 -9.75 1.03
N ALA A 82 -5.82 -11.02 0.70
CA ALA A 82 -4.98 -11.78 -0.23
C ALA A 82 -4.99 -11.16 -1.64
N ALA A 83 -6.15 -10.71 -2.12
CA ALA A 83 -6.27 -9.95 -3.38
C ALA A 83 -5.42 -8.68 -3.34
N TYR A 84 -5.57 -7.87 -2.29
CA TYR A 84 -4.85 -6.61 -2.15
C TYR A 84 -3.34 -6.81 -2.08
N VAL A 85 -2.87 -7.80 -1.29
CA VAL A 85 -1.44 -8.10 -1.16
C VAL A 85 -0.88 -8.59 -2.49
N ALA A 86 -1.58 -9.47 -3.21
CA ALA A 86 -1.14 -9.96 -4.52
C ALA A 86 -1.02 -8.83 -5.53
N ASP A 87 -2.06 -7.98 -5.63
CA ASP A 87 -2.06 -6.80 -6.50
C ASP A 87 -0.89 -5.87 -6.15
N ARG A 88 -0.66 -5.60 -4.87
CA ARG A 88 0.39 -4.68 -4.44
C ARG A 88 1.79 -5.18 -4.76
N ILE A 89 2.07 -6.47 -4.48
CA ILE A 89 3.36 -7.09 -4.80
C ILE A 89 3.59 -7.07 -6.32
N MET A 90 2.59 -7.50 -7.09
CA MET A 90 2.71 -7.55 -8.55
C MET A 90 2.84 -6.15 -9.17
N ASP A 91 2.09 -5.16 -8.70
CA ASP A 91 2.20 -3.78 -9.20
C ASP A 91 3.59 -3.18 -8.97
N VAL A 92 4.18 -3.41 -7.79
CA VAL A 92 5.54 -2.93 -7.51
C VAL A 92 6.53 -3.71 -8.35
N PHE A 93 6.43 -5.05 -8.38
CA PHE A 93 7.35 -5.92 -9.11
C PHE A 93 7.36 -5.58 -10.60
N LEU A 94 6.22 -5.47 -11.26
CA LEU A 94 6.14 -5.19 -12.69
C LEU A 94 6.68 -3.80 -13.05
N LYS A 95 6.54 -2.82 -12.14
CA LYS A 95 7.11 -1.48 -12.33
C LYS A 95 8.63 -1.45 -12.15
N THR A 96 9.18 -2.34 -11.33
CA THR A 96 10.61 -2.35 -10.98
C THR A 96 11.40 -3.51 -11.56
N SER A 97 10.76 -4.45 -12.26
CA SER A 97 11.41 -5.61 -12.87
C SER A 97 12.14 -5.27 -14.16
N GLY A 98 11.78 -4.15 -14.80
CA GLY A 98 12.29 -3.69 -16.10
C GLY A 98 12.09 -4.70 -17.23
N LEU A 99 11.08 -5.57 -17.10
CA LEU A 99 10.59 -6.41 -18.18
C LEU A 99 9.94 -5.54 -19.26
N ASN A 100 9.96 -6.02 -20.50
CA ASN A 100 9.18 -5.39 -21.57
C ASN A 100 7.68 -5.39 -21.22
N SER A 101 6.96 -4.34 -21.61
CA SER A 101 5.56 -4.12 -21.29
C SER A 101 4.64 -5.29 -21.68
N GLN A 102 4.88 -5.94 -22.83
CA GLN A 102 4.09 -7.10 -23.26
C GLN A 102 4.28 -8.30 -22.31
N ILE A 103 5.52 -8.58 -21.92
CA ILE A 103 5.84 -9.65 -20.98
C ILE A 103 5.29 -9.33 -19.59
N ALA A 104 5.44 -8.08 -19.15
CA ALA A 104 4.91 -7.62 -17.88
C ALA A 104 3.38 -7.83 -17.79
N GLN A 105 2.62 -7.56 -18.85
CA GLN A 105 1.18 -7.81 -18.90
C GLN A 105 0.82 -9.29 -18.77
N ARG A 106 1.59 -10.18 -19.40
CA ARG A 106 1.36 -11.64 -19.28
C ARG A 106 1.67 -12.15 -17.88
N ILE A 107 2.74 -11.65 -17.27
CA ILE A 107 3.18 -12.06 -15.92
C ILE A 107 2.26 -11.45 -14.85
N ALA A 108 1.66 -10.29 -15.10
CA ALA A 108 0.71 -9.65 -14.20
C ALA A 108 -0.42 -10.57 -13.74
N ARG A 109 -0.87 -11.48 -14.62
CA ARG A 109 -1.94 -12.45 -14.41
C ARG A 109 -1.69 -13.36 -13.20
N LEU A 110 -0.43 -13.59 -12.83
CA LEU A 110 -0.07 -14.41 -11.68
C LEU A 110 -0.66 -13.90 -10.36
N ARG A 111 -1.08 -12.63 -10.29
CA ARG A 111 -1.84 -12.10 -9.15
C ARG A 111 -3.04 -12.96 -8.75
N PHE A 112 -3.75 -13.57 -9.72
CA PHE A 112 -4.90 -14.44 -9.41
C PHE A 112 -4.45 -15.70 -8.69
N TYR A 113 -3.42 -16.37 -9.21
CA TYR A 113 -2.83 -17.54 -8.59
C TYR A 113 -2.24 -17.22 -7.21
N LEU A 114 -1.47 -16.13 -7.09
CA LEU A 114 -0.87 -15.71 -5.82
C LEU A 114 -1.91 -15.33 -4.77
N ALA A 115 -2.98 -14.62 -5.15
CA ALA A 115 -4.09 -14.29 -4.25
C ALA A 115 -4.78 -15.57 -3.75
N TRP A 116 -5.04 -16.52 -4.65
CA TRP A 116 -5.61 -17.82 -4.30
C TRP A 116 -4.72 -18.59 -3.33
N ARG A 117 -3.42 -18.73 -3.62
CA ARG A 117 -2.47 -19.44 -2.73
C ARG A 117 -2.30 -18.75 -1.39
N MET A 118 -2.19 -17.43 -1.34
CA MET A 118 -2.08 -16.70 -0.05
C MET A 118 -3.32 -16.87 0.81
N ASN A 119 -4.52 -16.83 0.22
CA ASN A 119 -5.73 -17.09 0.98
C ASN A 119 -5.76 -18.52 1.55
N ARG A 120 -5.36 -19.52 0.77
CA ARG A 120 -5.43 -20.93 1.16
C ARG A 120 -4.30 -21.36 2.11
N ASP A 121 -3.06 -21.00 1.80
CA ASP A 121 -1.87 -21.53 2.47
C ASP A 121 -1.12 -20.49 3.32
N GLY A 122 -1.51 -19.22 3.24
CA GLY A 122 -0.88 -18.15 4.03
C GLY A 122 0.59 -17.96 3.71
N ASN A 123 1.42 -18.06 4.73
CA ASN A 123 2.87 -17.94 4.60
C ASN A 123 3.53 -19.01 3.70
N LYS A 124 2.88 -20.15 3.46
CA LYS A 124 3.38 -21.22 2.58
C LYS A 124 3.06 -21.01 1.11
N ALA A 125 2.37 -19.92 0.75
CA ALA A 125 2.01 -19.62 -0.64
C ALA A 125 3.22 -19.42 -1.57
N PHE A 126 4.38 -19.09 -0.99
CA PHE A 126 5.63 -18.84 -1.72
C PHE A 126 6.65 -19.94 -1.41
N SER A 127 6.71 -20.98 -2.27
CA SER A 127 7.77 -21.98 -2.20
C SER A 127 9.11 -21.37 -2.63
N ASP A 128 10.24 -21.90 -2.14
CA ASP A 128 11.56 -21.48 -2.58
C ASP A 128 11.74 -21.65 -4.10
N THR A 129 11.12 -22.71 -4.65
CA THR A 129 11.07 -22.98 -6.08
C THR A 129 10.36 -21.87 -6.85
N LEU A 130 9.17 -21.46 -6.41
CA LEU A 130 8.38 -20.40 -7.05
C LEU A 130 9.10 -19.05 -6.95
N LEU A 131 9.65 -18.72 -5.79
CA LEU A 131 10.42 -17.48 -5.60
C LEU A 131 11.67 -17.45 -6.47
N GLY A 132 12.42 -18.56 -6.52
CA GLY A 132 13.59 -18.65 -7.38
C GLY A 132 13.23 -18.51 -8.86
N TRP A 133 12.08 -19.05 -9.29
CA TRP A 133 11.61 -18.89 -10.67
C TRP A 133 11.19 -17.44 -10.96
N LEU A 134 10.42 -16.81 -10.07
CA LEU A 134 10.03 -15.40 -10.23
C LEU A 134 11.24 -14.47 -10.26
N ASP A 135 12.26 -14.72 -9.44
CA ASP A 135 13.52 -13.97 -9.47
C ASP A 135 14.28 -14.20 -10.78
N SER A 136 14.22 -15.40 -11.37
CA SER A 136 14.88 -15.73 -12.65
C SER A 136 14.30 -14.97 -13.85
N LEU A 137 13.10 -14.38 -13.75
CA LEU A 137 12.52 -13.55 -14.81
C LEU A 137 13.41 -12.35 -15.16
N GLN A 138 14.28 -11.92 -14.25
CA GLN A 138 15.31 -10.90 -14.47
C GLN A 138 16.25 -11.23 -15.65
N GLU A 139 16.44 -12.50 -15.98
CA GLU A 139 17.23 -12.93 -17.14
C GLU A 139 16.62 -12.45 -18.46
N TRP A 140 15.30 -12.28 -18.50
CA TRP A 140 14.53 -11.88 -19.68
C TRP A 140 14.37 -10.37 -19.86
N ARG A 141 15.06 -9.56 -19.03
CA ARG A 141 15.11 -8.10 -19.18
C ARG A 141 15.58 -7.62 -20.57
N GLY A 142 16.37 -8.45 -21.24
CA GLY A 142 16.89 -8.23 -22.58
C GLY A 142 15.96 -8.68 -23.71
N TRP A 143 14.73 -9.11 -23.40
CA TRP A 143 13.76 -9.53 -24.39
C TRP A 143 13.17 -8.33 -25.13
N SER A 144 12.99 -8.49 -26.44
CA SER A 144 12.26 -7.55 -27.30
C SER A 144 11.57 -8.32 -28.40
N ASP A 145 10.40 -7.83 -28.82
CA ASP A 145 9.58 -8.50 -29.83
C ASP A 145 10.30 -8.59 -31.19
N SER A 146 11.12 -7.58 -31.50
CA SER A 146 11.97 -7.54 -32.72
C SER A 146 13.09 -8.60 -32.75
N GLY A 147 13.28 -9.38 -31.68
CA GLY A 147 14.37 -10.37 -31.55
C GLY A 147 14.29 -11.58 -32.50
N GLY A 148 13.37 -11.57 -33.47
CA GLY A 148 13.23 -12.59 -34.50
C GLY A 148 12.93 -13.98 -33.91
N ARG A 149 13.70 -15.00 -34.30
CA ARG A 149 13.49 -16.37 -33.76
C ARG A 149 13.77 -16.45 -32.26
N SER A 150 14.70 -15.63 -31.76
CA SER A 150 15.09 -15.66 -30.35
C SER A 150 14.05 -15.04 -29.40
N SER A 151 13.10 -14.25 -29.92
CA SER A 151 12.02 -13.69 -29.10
C SER A 151 10.88 -14.68 -28.81
N LYS A 152 10.78 -15.79 -29.56
CA LYS A 152 9.65 -16.76 -29.45
C LYS A 152 9.70 -17.65 -28.21
N ALA A 153 10.90 -17.97 -27.71
CA ALA A 153 11.07 -18.93 -26.63
C ALA A 153 10.36 -18.54 -25.33
N LEU A 154 10.37 -17.25 -24.97
CA LEU A 154 9.72 -16.77 -23.75
C LEU A 154 8.19 -16.83 -23.84
N PRO A 155 7.53 -16.28 -24.88
CA PRO A 155 6.10 -16.47 -25.10
C PRO A 155 5.64 -17.93 -25.03
N GLU A 156 6.36 -18.86 -25.67
CA GLU A 156 6.04 -20.29 -25.65
C GLU A 156 6.11 -20.87 -24.23
N GLN A 157 7.12 -20.49 -23.43
CA GLN A 157 7.19 -20.94 -22.04
C GLN A 157 6.13 -20.28 -21.15
N LEU A 158 5.72 -19.04 -21.45
CA LEU A 158 4.58 -18.40 -20.78
C LEU A 158 3.24 -19.05 -21.17
N ASP A 159 3.13 -19.65 -22.36
CA ASP A 159 1.97 -20.47 -22.73
C ASP A 159 1.93 -21.77 -21.91
N ALA A 160 3.08 -22.41 -21.71
CA ALA A 160 3.19 -23.57 -20.83
C ALA A 160 2.88 -23.24 -19.35
N LEU A 161 3.23 -22.03 -18.89
CA LEU A 161 2.84 -21.53 -17.56
C LEU A 161 1.32 -21.47 -17.40
N ILE A 162 0.59 -21.03 -18.44
CA ILE A 162 -0.88 -20.99 -18.43
C ILE A 162 -1.44 -22.38 -18.10
N VAL A 163 -0.95 -23.40 -18.81
CA VAL A 163 -1.36 -24.79 -18.59
C VAL A 163 -1.02 -25.28 -17.19
N ALA A 164 0.21 -25.01 -16.71
CA ALA A 164 0.66 -25.46 -15.38
C ALA A 164 -0.16 -24.85 -14.24
N VAL A 165 -0.46 -23.55 -14.32
CA VAL A 165 -1.28 -22.86 -13.32
C VAL A 165 -2.74 -23.29 -13.40
N SER A 166 -3.29 -23.50 -14.60
CA SER A 166 -4.65 -24.03 -14.75
C SER A 166 -4.79 -25.41 -14.10
N ALA A 167 -3.85 -26.32 -14.37
CA ALA A 167 -3.81 -27.63 -13.71
C ALA A 167 -3.64 -27.50 -12.18
N GLY A 168 -2.91 -26.48 -11.72
CA GLY A 168 -2.81 -26.14 -10.31
C GLY A 168 -4.15 -25.74 -9.68
N PHE A 169 -4.94 -24.89 -10.36
CA PHE A 169 -6.29 -24.53 -9.95
C PHE A 169 -7.21 -25.76 -9.90
N ASP A 170 -7.23 -26.58 -10.95
CA ASP A 170 -8.08 -27.78 -11.03
C ASP A 170 -7.76 -28.79 -9.92
N ALA A 171 -6.47 -29.07 -9.68
CA ALA A 171 -6.05 -30.02 -8.65
C ALA A 171 -6.07 -29.46 -7.23
N GLY A 172 -6.13 -28.12 -7.08
CA GLY A 172 -5.97 -27.45 -5.80
C GLY A 172 -4.56 -27.53 -5.20
N LYS A 173 -3.55 -27.96 -5.96
CA LYS A 173 -2.18 -28.27 -5.49
C LYS A 173 -1.13 -27.40 -6.18
N THR A 174 0.07 -27.29 -5.58
CA THR A 174 1.20 -26.53 -6.15
C THR A 174 2.16 -27.41 -6.94
N ASP A 175 2.11 -28.73 -6.79
CA ASP A 175 3.09 -29.68 -7.34
C ASP A 175 3.37 -29.48 -8.84
N VAL A 176 2.33 -29.21 -9.64
CA VAL A 176 2.44 -28.99 -11.09
C VAL A 176 3.15 -27.67 -11.40
N VAL A 177 2.83 -26.61 -10.67
CA VAL A 177 3.47 -25.29 -10.82
C VAL A 177 4.92 -25.33 -10.33
N ASP A 178 5.18 -26.00 -9.20
CA ASP A 178 6.53 -26.21 -8.69
C ASP A 178 7.37 -27.09 -9.63
N ALA A 179 6.77 -28.08 -10.30
CA ALA A 179 7.45 -28.87 -11.33
C ALA A 179 7.79 -28.01 -12.56
N PHE A 180 6.87 -27.17 -13.03
CA PHE A 180 7.11 -26.21 -14.09
C PHE A 180 8.26 -25.25 -13.74
N CYS A 181 8.24 -24.68 -12.53
CA CYS A 181 9.27 -23.75 -12.07
C CYS A 181 10.66 -24.40 -12.01
N ARG A 182 10.76 -25.65 -11.52
CA ARG A 182 12.02 -26.43 -11.54
C ARG A 182 12.52 -26.66 -12.96
N GLN A 183 11.66 -27.12 -13.86
CA GLN A 183 12.02 -27.36 -15.25
C GLN A 183 12.54 -26.08 -15.93
N TRP A 184 11.87 -24.94 -15.69
CA TRP A 184 12.32 -23.65 -16.21
C TRP A 184 13.72 -23.27 -15.73
N GLN A 185 14.01 -23.48 -14.44
CA GLN A 185 15.33 -23.17 -13.87
C GLN A 185 16.42 -24.06 -14.48
N GLU A 186 16.16 -25.35 -14.64
CA GLU A 186 17.08 -26.27 -15.32
C GLU A 186 17.31 -25.87 -16.78
N ASP A 187 16.26 -25.45 -17.49
CA ASP A 187 16.35 -24.93 -18.85
C ASP A 187 17.13 -23.62 -18.90
N SER A 188 16.94 -22.72 -17.93
CA SER A 188 17.68 -21.47 -17.81
C SER A 188 19.18 -21.71 -17.69
N VAL A 189 19.63 -22.62 -16.82
CA VAL A 189 21.05 -22.97 -16.68
C VAL A 189 21.63 -23.43 -18.02
N ARG A 190 20.92 -24.31 -18.74
CA ARG A 190 21.33 -24.80 -20.06
C ARG A 190 21.38 -23.68 -21.10
N ARG A 191 20.34 -22.83 -21.15
CA ARG A 191 20.26 -21.67 -22.06
C ARG A 191 21.40 -20.68 -21.79
N ASN A 192 21.63 -20.29 -20.55
CA ASN A 192 22.69 -19.35 -20.16
C ASN A 192 24.08 -19.86 -20.55
N ALA A 193 24.35 -21.17 -20.36
CA ALA A 193 25.60 -21.77 -20.80
C ALA A 193 25.77 -21.74 -22.32
N GLN A 194 24.69 -21.99 -23.08
CA GLN A 194 24.71 -21.91 -24.55
C GLN A 194 24.92 -20.47 -25.04
N VAL A 195 24.20 -19.51 -24.46
CA VAL A 195 24.31 -18.07 -24.76
C VAL A 195 25.72 -17.58 -24.48
N GLY A 196 26.34 -17.98 -23.36
CA GLY A 196 27.72 -17.62 -23.05
C GLY A 196 28.72 -18.11 -24.11
N LYS A 197 28.59 -19.37 -24.56
CA LYS A 197 29.44 -19.93 -25.63
C LYS A 197 29.20 -19.27 -26.99
N LEU A 198 27.97 -18.84 -27.27
CA LEU A 198 27.62 -18.11 -28.49
C LEU A 198 28.24 -16.71 -28.47
N ARG A 199 28.11 -15.99 -27.34
CA ARG A 199 28.69 -14.66 -27.13
C ARG A 199 30.21 -14.66 -27.30
N GLN A 200 30.91 -15.62 -26.71
CA GLN A 200 32.36 -15.71 -26.87
C GLN A 200 32.77 -15.86 -28.34
N ARG A 201 32.14 -16.81 -29.05
CA ARG A 201 32.41 -17.03 -30.48
C ARG A 201 32.09 -15.80 -31.34
N LEU A 202 31.01 -15.11 -31.02
CA LEU A 202 30.64 -13.86 -31.68
C LEU A 202 31.70 -12.78 -31.42
N LEU A 203 32.18 -12.64 -30.18
CA LEU A 203 33.22 -11.67 -29.84
C LEU A 203 34.49 -11.92 -30.65
N ASP A 204 34.98 -13.16 -30.65
CA ASP A 204 36.22 -13.53 -31.35
C ASP A 204 36.10 -13.25 -32.86
N THR A 205 34.93 -13.57 -33.45
CA THR A 205 34.64 -13.32 -34.87
C THR A 205 34.61 -11.83 -35.19
N GLU A 206 33.93 -11.02 -34.36
CA GLU A 206 33.79 -9.58 -34.60
C GLU A 206 35.07 -8.81 -34.28
N GLN A 207 35.90 -9.26 -33.32
CA GLN A 207 37.24 -8.72 -33.09
C GLN A 207 38.15 -8.96 -34.30
N GLY A 208 38.16 -10.18 -34.84
CA GLY A 208 38.89 -10.47 -36.08
C GLY A 208 38.40 -9.60 -37.25
N ALA A 209 37.09 -9.44 -37.40
CA ALA A 209 36.51 -8.59 -38.43
C ALA A 209 36.84 -7.09 -38.23
N ALA A 210 36.85 -6.60 -36.98
CA ALA A 210 37.22 -5.22 -36.65
C ALA A 210 38.67 -4.93 -36.98
N ARG A 211 39.59 -5.83 -36.62
CA ARG A 211 41.01 -5.75 -37.00
C ARG A 211 41.20 -5.70 -38.52
N GLN A 212 40.34 -6.41 -39.27
CA GLN A 212 40.44 -6.48 -40.73
C GLN A 212 39.95 -5.17 -41.35
N ARG A 213 38.83 -4.64 -40.83
CA ARG A 213 38.32 -3.31 -41.19
C ARG A 213 39.38 -2.24 -40.89
N ARG A 214 40.01 -2.29 -39.72
CA ARG A 214 41.10 -1.38 -39.31
C ARG A 214 42.24 -1.39 -40.31
N ALA A 215 42.77 -2.56 -40.65
CA ALA A 215 43.87 -2.71 -41.60
C ALA A 215 43.50 -2.20 -43.00
N GLU A 216 42.27 -2.48 -43.46
CA GLU A 216 41.79 -2.03 -44.76
C GLU A 216 41.59 -0.53 -44.84
N GLN A 217 40.92 0.09 -43.86
CA GLN A 217 40.71 1.54 -43.86
C GLN A 217 42.02 2.31 -43.72
N THR A 218 42.95 1.78 -42.93
CA THR A 218 44.26 2.39 -42.75
C THR A 218 45.11 2.32 -44.02
N SER A 219 45.15 1.18 -44.72
CA SER A 219 45.87 1.08 -46.00
C SER A 219 45.25 1.99 -47.06
N ARG A 220 43.92 2.09 -47.08
CA ARG A 220 43.22 3.04 -47.97
C ARG A 220 43.57 4.49 -47.63
N ALA A 221 43.69 4.84 -46.35
CA ALA A 221 44.06 6.17 -45.93
C ALA A 221 45.52 6.52 -46.27
N LEU A 222 46.45 5.54 -46.21
CA LEU A 222 47.84 5.72 -46.63
C LEU A 222 47.93 6.03 -48.13
N ILE A 223 47.24 5.22 -48.95
CA ILE A 223 47.15 5.43 -50.41
C ILE A 223 46.47 6.75 -50.73
N GLY A 224 45.31 7.02 -50.12
CA GLY A 224 44.57 8.25 -50.32
C GLY A 224 45.41 9.50 -50.05
N ARG A 225 46.14 9.52 -48.92
CA ARG A 225 47.08 10.60 -48.58
C ARG A 225 48.20 10.75 -49.62
N ALA A 226 48.78 9.63 -50.07
CA ALA A 226 49.87 9.66 -51.05
C ALA A 226 49.42 10.16 -52.43
N LEU A 227 48.19 9.82 -52.83
CA LEU A 227 47.63 10.13 -54.15
C LEU A 227 46.85 11.45 -54.22
N GLN A 228 46.48 12.04 -53.08
CA GLN A 228 45.66 13.26 -53.04
C GLN A 228 46.29 14.42 -53.83
N GLY A 229 45.54 14.93 -54.80
CA GLY A 229 45.97 16.05 -55.65
C GLY A 229 47.08 15.70 -56.65
N ARG A 230 47.36 14.41 -56.87
CA ARG A 230 48.41 13.94 -57.78
C ARG A 230 47.87 13.51 -59.13
N LYS A 231 48.72 13.63 -60.16
CA LYS A 231 48.51 13.01 -61.46
C LYS A 231 49.65 12.02 -61.72
N LEU A 232 49.30 10.80 -62.07
CA LEU A 232 50.25 9.69 -62.20
C LEU A 232 49.96 8.88 -63.48
N PRO A 233 50.97 8.16 -64.02
CA PRO A 233 50.76 7.22 -65.10
C PRO A 233 49.84 6.07 -64.69
N GLN A 234 48.97 5.63 -65.61
CA GLN A 234 48.00 4.57 -65.35
C GLN A 234 48.67 3.27 -64.86
N HIS A 235 49.85 2.93 -65.39
CA HIS A 235 50.60 1.74 -64.95
C HIS A 235 51.00 1.79 -63.47
N VAL A 236 51.36 2.97 -62.94
CA VAL A 236 51.70 3.13 -61.52
C VAL A 236 50.45 2.97 -60.65
N LEU A 237 49.34 3.56 -61.08
CA LEU A 237 48.06 3.43 -60.37
C LEU A 237 47.58 1.98 -60.32
N ASN A 238 47.62 1.26 -61.44
CA ASN A 238 47.27 -0.16 -61.49
C ASN A 238 48.13 -0.97 -60.50
N PHE A 239 49.44 -0.74 -60.46
CA PHE A 239 50.30 -1.41 -59.48
C PHE A 239 49.90 -1.09 -58.03
N ILE A 240 49.68 0.18 -57.71
CA ILE A 240 49.31 0.62 -56.37
C ILE A 240 48.01 -0.05 -55.91
N PHE A 241 46.97 -0.03 -56.73
CA PHE A 241 45.66 -0.57 -56.35
C PHE A 241 45.59 -2.11 -56.43
N ASP A 242 46.20 -2.73 -57.44
CA ASP A 242 46.07 -4.18 -57.66
C ASP A 242 47.00 -5.00 -56.76
N HIS A 243 48.14 -4.43 -56.36
CA HIS A 243 49.20 -5.11 -55.63
C HIS A 243 49.54 -4.39 -54.33
N TRP A 244 49.97 -3.13 -54.40
CA TRP A 244 50.57 -2.46 -53.23
C TRP A 244 49.59 -2.25 -52.08
N GLN A 245 48.31 -2.02 -52.38
CA GLN A 245 47.26 -1.94 -51.37
C GLN A 245 47.12 -3.22 -50.55
N LYS A 246 47.25 -4.40 -51.19
CA LYS A 246 47.19 -5.69 -50.51
C LYS A 246 48.36 -5.85 -49.54
N LEU A 247 49.57 -5.46 -49.97
CA LEU A 247 50.75 -5.45 -49.14
C LEU A 247 50.58 -4.54 -47.92
N LEU A 248 50.16 -3.29 -48.14
CA LEU A 248 49.96 -2.34 -47.04
C LEU A 248 48.88 -2.83 -46.07
N LYS A 249 47.76 -3.37 -46.57
CA LYS A 249 46.72 -3.95 -45.74
C LYS A 249 47.27 -5.08 -44.87
N GLN A 250 48.00 -6.03 -45.45
CA GLN A 250 48.55 -7.17 -44.72
C GLN A 250 49.62 -6.73 -43.70
N ALA A 251 50.52 -5.80 -44.07
CA ALA A 251 51.53 -5.26 -43.17
C ALA A 251 50.91 -4.55 -41.95
N VAL A 252 49.84 -3.76 -42.16
CA VAL A 252 49.08 -3.13 -41.06
C VAL A 252 48.39 -4.20 -40.20
N TRP A 253 47.82 -5.24 -40.80
CA TRP A 253 47.18 -6.32 -40.06
C TRP A 253 48.17 -7.04 -39.12
N GLU A 254 49.39 -7.33 -39.58
CA GLU A 254 50.39 -8.09 -38.82
C GLU A 254 51.07 -7.26 -37.73
N SER A 255 51.50 -6.04 -38.06
CA SER A 255 52.42 -5.25 -37.23
C SER A 255 51.94 -3.82 -36.92
N GLY A 256 50.74 -3.45 -37.37
CA GLY A 256 50.21 -2.10 -37.26
C GLY A 256 50.91 -1.08 -38.17
N VAL A 257 50.46 0.17 -38.12
CA VAL A 257 51.00 1.26 -38.96
C VAL A 257 52.46 1.59 -38.65
N ASN A 258 52.85 1.43 -37.37
CA ASN A 258 54.20 1.71 -36.90
C ASN A 258 55.17 0.54 -37.11
N GLY A 259 54.67 -0.61 -37.57
CA GLY A 259 55.49 -1.77 -37.92
C GLY A 259 56.52 -1.45 -39.00
N GLU A 260 57.68 -2.10 -38.94
CA GLU A 260 58.77 -1.87 -39.88
C GLU A 260 58.34 -2.10 -41.35
N THR A 261 57.66 -3.21 -41.61
CA THR A 261 57.19 -3.56 -42.95
C THR A 261 56.19 -2.53 -43.50
N CYS A 262 55.26 -2.05 -42.66
CA CYS A 262 54.32 -1.00 -43.06
C CYS A 262 55.05 0.33 -43.33
N ARG A 263 56.02 0.72 -42.50
CA ARG A 263 56.84 1.93 -42.70
C ARG A 263 57.63 1.86 -44.01
N HIS A 264 58.30 0.74 -44.29
CA HIS A 264 59.01 0.55 -45.57
C HIS A 264 58.06 0.52 -46.76
N GLY A 265 56.93 -0.20 -46.64
CA GLY A 265 55.89 -0.24 -47.67
C GLY A 265 55.32 1.13 -47.99
N ASN A 266 55.05 1.94 -46.96
CA ASN A 266 54.57 3.31 -47.13
C ASN A 266 55.64 4.22 -47.71
N LYS A 267 56.93 4.02 -47.38
CA LYS A 267 58.00 4.81 -47.97
C LYS A 267 58.17 4.54 -49.46
N LEU A 268 58.06 3.28 -49.87
CA LEU A 268 58.09 2.90 -51.29
C LEU A 268 56.84 3.37 -52.04
N LEU A 269 55.68 3.44 -51.39
CA LEU A 269 54.50 4.11 -51.94
C LEU A 269 54.79 5.59 -52.24
N GLU A 270 55.39 6.33 -51.29
CA GLU A 270 55.80 7.72 -51.52
C GLU A 270 56.79 7.83 -52.69
N TRP A 271 57.70 6.87 -52.83
CA TRP A 271 58.67 6.85 -53.94
C TRP A 271 58.00 6.57 -55.29
N LEU A 272 57.05 5.64 -55.35
CA LEU A 272 56.26 5.37 -56.55
C LEU A 272 55.51 6.61 -57.02
N VAL A 273 54.88 7.33 -56.08
CA VAL A 273 54.21 8.60 -56.38
C VAL A 273 55.23 9.66 -56.83
N TRP A 274 56.36 9.78 -56.14
CA TRP A 274 57.41 10.76 -56.48
C TRP A 274 58.00 10.54 -57.87
N VAL A 275 58.29 9.29 -58.26
CA VAL A 275 58.79 8.98 -59.59
C VAL A 275 57.71 9.14 -60.66
N GLY A 276 56.48 8.72 -60.36
CA GLY A 276 55.36 8.80 -61.28
C GLY A 276 54.91 10.24 -61.57
N ASP A 277 55.05 11.18 -60.62
CA ASP A 277 54.65 12.58 -60.77
C ASP A 277 55.84 13.46 -61.19
N PRO A 278 55.89 13.92 -62.46
CA PRO A 278 56.98 14.76 -62.95
C PRO A 278 57.16 16.06 -62.19
N SER A 279 56.06 16.63 -61.67
CA SER A 279 56.11 17.87 -60.88
C SER A 279 56.93 17.74 -59.59
N LEU A 280 57.09 16.50 -59.10
CA LEU A 280 57.86 16.18 -57.91
C LEU A 280 59.31 15.76 -58.19
N SER A 281 59.54 15.01 -59.27
CA SER A 281 60.84 14.37 -59.53
C SER A 281 61.72 15.09 -60.55
N ASP A 282 61.18 15.92 -61.46
CA ASP A 282 61.99 16.56 -62.51
C ASP A 282 63.02 17.57 -61.99
N LYS A 283 62.84 18.04 -60.75
CA LYS A 283 63.78 18.95 -60.08
C LYS A 283 65.07 18.27 -59.62
N ASP A 284 65.11 16.94 -59.57
CA ASP A 284 66.22 16.14 -59.01
C ASP A 284 66.45 14.87 -59.84
N ARG A 285 67.02 15.04 -61.04
CA ARG A 285 67.24 13.96 -62.01
C ARG A 285 68.25 12.90 -61.54
N ASP A 286 69.28 13.30 -60.81
CA ASP A 286 70.29 12.37 -60.29
C ASP A 286 69.65 11.40 -59.29
N ARG A 287 68.82 11.94 -58.38
CA ARG A 287 68.03 11.11 -57.47
C ARG A 287 67.01 10.25 -58.19
N LEU A 288 66.39 10.75 -59.26
CA LEU A 288 65.46 9.98 -60.08
C LEU A 288 66.14 8.74 -60.68
N TYR A 289 67.38 8.90 -61.14
CA TYR A 289 68.21 7.79 -61.63
C TYR A 289 68.46 6.75 -60.55
N HIS A 290 68.97 7.17 -59.38
CA HIS A 290 69.28 6.26 -58.28
C HIS A 290 68.05 5.55 -57.70
N VAL A 291 66.92 6.26 -57.58
CA VAL A 291 65.66 5.65 -57.12
C VAL A 291 65.12 4.70 -58.18
N GLY A 292 65.12 5.10 -59.46
CA GLY A 292 64.61 4.28 -60.56
C GLY A 292 65.37 2.97 -60.75
N GLU A 293 66.69 2.97 -60.58
CA GLU A 293 67.52 1.76 -60.63
C GLU A 293 67.13 0.74 -59.54
N GLN A 294 66.83 1.21 -58.32
CA GLN A 294 66.67 0.35 -57.15
C GLN A 294 65.21 0.05 -56.77
N ILE A 295 64.24 0.78 -57.33
CA ILE A 295 62.85 0.70 -56.87
C ILE A 295 62.24 -0.67 -57.11
N GLY A 296 62.53 -1.33 -58.23
CA GLY A 296 62.04 -2.68 -58.53
C GLY A 296 62.47 -3.71 -57.48
N ASP A 297 63.77 -3.75 -57.18
CA ASP A 297 64.33 -4.68 -56.20
C ASP A 297 63.81 -4.39 -54.79
N ARG A 298 63.69 -3.12 -54.41
CA ARG A 298 63.14 -2.72 -53.11
C ARG A 298 61.66 -3.07 -52.97
N LEU A 299 60.86 -2.94 -54.03
CA LEU A 299 59.46 -3.35 -54.04
C LEU A 299 59.34 -4.87 -53.86
N ALA A 300 60.19 -5.65 -54.55
CA ALA A 300 60.23 -7.10 -54.41
C ALA A 300 60.68 -7.55 -53.02
N ASP A 301 61.68 -6.87 -52.42
CA ASP A 301 62.15 -7.15 -51.06
C ASP A 301 61.06 -6.92 -50.00
N VAL A 302 60.35 -5.78 -50.05
CA VAL A 302 59.29 -5.53 -49.06
C VAL A 302 58.10 -6.47 -49.28
N TRP A 303 57.84 -6.90 -50.51
CA TRP A 303 56.79 -7.87 -50.83
C TRP A 303 57.06 -9.25 -50.26
N SER A 304 58.29 -9.75 -50.37
CA SER A 304 58.66 -11.08 -49.87
C SER A 304 58.62 -11.18 -48.34
N ARG A 305 58.69 -10.04 -47.63
CA ARG A 305 58.48 -9.99 -46.16
C ARG A 305 57.03 -10.30 -45.75
N VAL A 306 56.08 -10.16 -46.66
CA VAL A 306 54.63 -10.24 -46.39
C VAL A 306 53.98 -11.45 -47.07
N PHE A 307 54.37 -11.72 -48.32
CA PHE A 307 53.78 -12.78 -49.12
C PHE A 307 54.83 -13.83 -49.50
N GLU A 308 54.45 -15.10 -49.38
CA GLU A 308 55.32 -16.24 -49.75
C GLU A 308 55.58 -16.30 -51.28
N HIS A 309 54.61 -15.87 -52.09
CA HIS A 309 54.76 -15.84 -53.54
C HIS A 309 55.41 -14.52 -53.99
N PRO A 310 56.45 -14.58 -54.85
CA PRO A 310 57.14 -13.39 -55.32
C PRO A 310 56.24 -12.54 -56.22
N LEU A 311 56.54 -11.25 -56.28
CA LEU A 311 55.93 -10.31 -57.21
C LEU A 311 56.21 -10.77 -58.66
N THR A 312 55.16 -10.90 -59.47
CA THR A 312 55.35 -11.39 -60.85
C THR A 312 56.07 -10.34 -61.70
N PRO A 313 56.92 -10.77 -62.66
CA PRO A 313 57.58 -9.83 -63.57
C PRO A 313 56.60 -8.91 -64.32
N ASN A 314 55.42 -9.44 -64.68
CA ASN A 314 54.36 -8.67 -65.34
C ASN A 314 53.79 -7.55 -64.46
N ALA A 315 53.72 -7.74 -63.13
CA ALA A 315 53.25 -6.69 -62.22
C ALA A 315 54.23 -5.51 -62.18
N LEU A 316 55.54 -5.76 -62.27
CA LEU A 316 56.57 -4.71 -62.29
C LEU A 316 56.81 -4.12 -63.69
N ALA A 317 56.43 -4.82 -64.76
CA ALA A 317 56.68 -4.39 -66.14
C ALA A 317 56.16 -2.98 -66.43
N GLY A 318 54.93 -2.66 -65.99
CA GLY A 318 54.35 -1.33 -66.17
C GLY A 318 55.11 -0.22 -65.44
N ILE A 319 55.66 -0.51 -64.25
CA ILE A 319 56.55 0.42 -63.55
C ILE A 319 57.83 0.59 -64.36
N GLY A 320 58.44 -0.51 -64.83
CA GLY A 320 59.65 -0.47 -65.65
C GLY A 320 59.49 0.37 -66.92
N THR A 321 58.35 0.28 -67.61
CA THR A 321 58.02 1.12 -68.77
C THR A 321 57.99 2.61 -68.41
N VAL A 322 57.31 2.96 -67.31
CA VAL A 322 57.26 4.34 -66.83
C VAL A 322 58.65 4.84 -66.46
N MET A 323 59.44 4.05 -65.73
CA MET A 323 60.82 4.39 -65.34
C MET A 323 61.70 4.66 -66.56
N MET A 324 61.69 3.77 -67.57
CA MET A 324 62.47 3.96 -68.78
C MET A 324 62.10 5.25 -69.53
N SER A 325 60.80 5.55 -69.67
CA SER A 325 60.34 6.79 -70.30
C SER A 325 60.81 8.02 -69.51
N ARG A 326 60.66 8.01 -68.18
CA ARG A 326 61.11 9.10 -67.30
C ARG A 326 62.63 9.31 -67.35
N LEU A 327 63.44 8.24 -67.35
CA LEU A 327 64.91 8.31 -67.43
C LEU A 327 65.41 8.84 -68.78
N ARG A 328 64.65 8.62 -69.87
CA ARG A 328 64.90 9.24 -71.18
C ARG A 328 64.50 10.72 -71.24
N GLY A 329 63.91 11.24 -70.18
CA GLY A 329 63.44 12.63 -70.09
C GLY A 329 62.07 12.85 -70.72
N GLU A 330 61.33 11.78 -71.04
CA GLU A 330 59.96 11.87 -71.54
C GLU A 330 58.98 12.05 -70.36
N THR A 331 57.83 12.64 -70.66
CA THR A 331 56.71 12.73 -69.71
C THR A 331 55.63 11.74 -70.13
N PRO A 332 55.40 10.66 -69.36
CA PRO A 332 54.33 9.71 -69.65
C PRO A 332 52.96 10.37 -69.53
N GLU A 333 51.95 9.77 -70.18
CA GLU A 333 50.57 10.23 -70.04
C GLU A 333 50.12 10.15 -68.58
N LEU A 334 49.62 11.26 -68.05
CA LEU A 334 49.20 11.40 -66.66
C LEU A 334 47.69 11.45 -66.56
N VAL A 335 47.15 10.66 -65.64
CA VAL A 335 45.74 10.70 -65.25
C VAL A 335 45.61 11.13 -63.79
N ASP A 336 44.45 11.66 -63.41
CA ASP A 336 44.19 12.01 -62.02
C ASP A 336 44.23 10.75 -61.14
N ALA A 337 45.09 10.75 -60.12
CA ALA A 337 45.32 9.58 -59.28
C ALA A 337 44.10 9.21 -58.42
N LEU A 338 43.29 10.20 -58.07
CA LEU A 338 42.01 10.05 -57.38
C LEU A 338 40.96 10.90 -58.12
N PRO A 339 40.23 10.32 -59.09
CA PRO A 339 39.23 11.07 -59.84
C PRO A 339 38.04 11.46 -58.95
N ALA A 340 37.45 12.63 -59.21
CA ALA A 340 36.36 13.22 -58.41
C ALA A 340 35.07 12.38 -58.40
N THR A 341 34.94 11.41 -59.29
CA THR A 341 33.81 10.47 -59.39
C THR A 341 33.71 9.47 -58.24
N GLY A 342 34.61 9.51 -57.25
CA GLY A 342 34.46 8.76 -56.00
C GLY A 342 34.82 7.27 -56.08
N SER A 343 35.61 6.86 -57.08
CA SER A 343 36.00 5.46 -57.26
C SER A 343 36.79 4.87 -56.07
N PHE A 344 37.49 5.71 -55.30
CA PHE A 344 38.26 5.31 -54.14
C PHE A 344 37.93 6.15 -52.90
N LEU A 345 37.04 5.61 -52.06
CA LEU A 345 36.72 6.20 -50.76
C LEU A 345 37.86 5.97 -49.77
N TRP A 346 38.29 7.03 -49.09
CA TRP A 346 39.28 6.99 -48.01
C TRP A 346 38.97 8.07 -46.98
N ASN A 347 39.40 7.85 -45.74
CA ASN A 347 39.24 8.83 -44.66
C ASN A 347 40.59 9.01 -43.92
N PRO A 348 41.19 10.22 -43.90
CA PRO A 348 42.47 10.47 -43.26
C PRO A 348 42.47 10.18 -41.75
N ALA A 349 41.31 10.18 -41.08
CA ALA A 349 41.20 9.90 -39.65
C ALA A 349 41.78 8.53 -39.25
N TRP A 350 41.80 7.54 -40.17
CA TRP A 350 42.35 6.22 -39.88
C TRP A 350 43.87 6.22 -39.67
N LEU A 351 44.60 7.21 -40.19
CA LEU A 351 46.05 7.32 -40.01
C LEU A 351 46.45 7.67 -38.58
N GLY A 352 45.63 8.47 -37.89
CA GLY A 352 45.82 8.89 -36.50
C GLY A 352 44.74 8.35 -35.56
N PHE A 353 44.07 7.28 -35.95
CA PHE A 353 43.02 6.67 -35.14
C PHE A 353 43.60 6.17 -33.83
N GLU A 354 42.90 6.55 -32.76
CA GLU A 354 43.12 6.09 -31.42
C GLU A 354 41.80 5.50 -30.93
N ALA A 355 41.86 4.31 -30.35
CA ALA A 355 40.69 3.72 -29.71
C ALA A 355 40.27 4.59 -28.51
N PRO A 356 38.97 4.66 -28.19
CA PRO A 356 38.51 5.27 -26.95
C PRO A 356 39.24 4.68 -25.74
N LEU A 357 39.54 5.51 -24.74
CA LEU A 357 40.20 5.02 -23.53
C LEU A 357 39.25 4.09 -22.78
N ARG A 358 39.79 3.03 -22.18
CA ARG A 358 38.99 2.06 -21.42
C ARG A 358 38.12 2.70 -20.34
N ALA A 359 38.62 3.74 -19.70
CA ALA A 359 37.88 4.50 -18.69
C ALA A 359 36.59 5.15 -19.22
N ASP A 360 36.53 5.47 -20.51
CA ASP A 360 35.39 6.17 -21.13
C ASP A 360 34.21 5.22 -21.35
N PHE A 361 34.48 3.97 -21.74
CA PHE A 361 33.43 3.01 -22.10
C PHE A 361 33.15 1.93 -21.05
N GLN A 362 34.10 1.62 -20.17
CA GLN A 362 33.92 0.62 -19.10
C GLN A 362 32.66 0.85 -18.24
N PRO A 363 32.21 2.08 -17.93
CA PRO A 363 30.96 2.30 -17.19
C PRO A 363 29.70 1.85 -17.94
N PHE A 364 29.76 1.66 -19.26
CA PHE A 364 28.64 1.31 -20.13
C PHE A 364 28.72 -0.14 -20.63
N GLU A 365 29.92 -0.70 -20.72
CA GLU A 365 30.16 -2.08 -21.10
C GLU A 365 29.42 -3.05 -20.15
N GLU A 366 28.93 -4.16 -20.72
CA GLU A 366 28.12 -5.17 -20.02
C GLU A 366 26.82 -4.63 -19.40
N ARG A 367 26.26 -3.54 -19.97
CA ARG A 367 24.98 -2.96 -19.54
C ARG A 367 23.91 -3.02 -20.62
N TRP A 368 22.68 -2.98 -20.12
CA TRP A 368 21.48 -2.92 -20.95
C TRP A 368 21.09 -1.49 -21.24
N PHE A 369 20.67 -1.28 -22.49
CA PHE A 369 20.13 -0.03 -22.98
C PHE A 369 18.79 -0.26 -23.67
N VAL A 370 18.03 0.83 -23.75
CA VAL A 370 16.66 0.87 -24.26
C VAL A 370 16.56 1.97 -25.28
N GLU A 371 16.07 1.61 -26.45
CA GLU A 371 15.73 2.52 -27.54
C GLU A 371 14.22 2.47 -27.79
N GLY A 372 13.59 3.61 -28.07
CA GLY A 372 12.13 3.69 -28.23
C GLY A 372 11.35 3.69 -26.90
N GLU A 373 10.02 3.66 -26.99
CA GLU A 373 9.09 3.81 -25.85
C GLU A 373 7.94 2.80 -25.86
N GLY A 374 7.50 2.38 -24.67
CA GLY A 374 6.31 1.56 -24.48
C GLY A 374 6.45 0.14 -25.06
N ALA A 375 5.61 -0.18 -26.06
CA ALA A 375 5.60 -1.49 -26.71
C ALA A 375 6.71 -1.64 -27.76
N GLU A 376 7.17 -0.53 -28.33
CA GLU A 376 8.22 -0.50 -29.36
C GLU A 376 9.65 -0.49 -28.76
N GLU A 377 9.76 -0.61 -27.44
CA GLU A 377 11.05 -0.64 -26.75
C GLU A 377 11.94 -1.79 -27.24
N GLN A 378 13.12 -1.41 -27.72
CA GLN A 378 14.16 -2.32 -28.14
C GLN A 378 15.26 -2.39 -27.08
N ARG A 379 15.52 -3.60 -26.57
CA ARG A 379 16.55 -3.88 -25.58
C ARG A 379 17.84 -4.24 -26.30
N ARG A 380 18.92 -3.54 -25.98
CA ARG A 380 20.24 -3.77 -26.56
C ARG A 380 21.26 -3.91 -25.44
N TYR A 381 22.10 -4.93 -25.54
CA TYR A 381 23.18 -5.19 -24.58
C TYR A 381 24.49 -4.72 -25.17
N PHE A 382 25.16 -3.79 -24.48
CA PHE A 382 26.52 -3.38 -24.81
C PHE A 382 27.42 -4.55 -24.45
N PHE A 383 27.72 -5.40 -25.43
CA PHE A 383 28.45 -6.63 -25.16
C PHE A 383 29.96 -6.37 -25.02
N ALA A 384 30.54 -5.65 -25.97
CA ALA A 384 31.95 -5.27 -25.95
C ALA A 384 32.20 -4.05 -26.84
N LEU A 385 33.28 -3.31 -26.56
CA LEU A 385 33.83 -2.36 -27.53
C LEU A 385 34.89 -3.06 -28.39
N LEU A 386 34.75 -2.99 -29.71
CA LEU A 386 35.75 -3.42 -30.67
C LEU A 386 36.76 -2.30 -30.86
N GLU A 387 37.85 -2.34 -30.08
CA GLU A 387 38.85 -1.26 -30.01
C GLU A 387 39.46 -0.90 -31.38
N ASP A 388 39.70 -1.91 -32.23
CA ASP A 388 40.27 -1.71 -33.57
C ASP A 388 39.40 -0.87 -34.51
N SER A 389 38.09 -0.83 -34.29
CA SER A 389 37.18 -0.02 -35.11
C SER A 389 36.44 1.07 -34.34
N ALA A 390 36.64 1.15 -33.02
CA ALA A 390 35.88 2.00 -32.10
C ALA A 390 34.36 1.80 -32.25
N GLU A 391 33.93 0.56 -32.42
CA GLU A 391 32.52 0.18 -32.58
C GLU A 391 32.04 -0.65 -31.38
N ILE A 392 30.84 -0.34 -30.88
CA ILE A 392 30.14 -1.16 -29.89
C ILE A 392 29.51 -2.34 -30.59
N LEU A 393 29.76 -3.54 -30.09
CA LEU A 393 29.07 -4.76 -30.47
C LEU A 393 27.79 -4.89 -29.65
N TRP A 394 26.65 -4.72 -30.31
CA TRP A 394 25.34 -4.86 -29.69
C TRP A 394 24.83 -6.29 -29.80
N THR A 395 24.33 -6.85 -28.70
CA THR A 395 23.64 -8.14 -28.69
C THR A 395 22.28 -8.07 -28.00
N ASN A 396 21.42 -9.05 -28.23
CA ASN A 396 20.18 -9.22 -27.47
C ASN A 396 20.34 -10.15 -26.26
N GLY A 397 19.24 -10.44 -25.56
CA GLY A 397 19.21 -11.32 -24.38
C GLY A 397 19.74 -12.73 -24.66
N ALA A 398 19.54 -13.22 -25.87
CA ALA A 398 19.98 -14.53 -26.33
C ALA A 398 21.42 -14.54 -26.89
N GLY A 399 22.15 -13.42 -26.82
CA GLY A 399 23.52 -13.33 -27.35
C GLY A 399 23.62 -13.24 -28.86
N VAL A 400 22.51 -12.97 -29.56
CA VAL A 400 22.49 -12.75 -31.01
C VAL A 400 22.95 -11.31 -31.31
N LYS A 401 23.80 -11.14 -32.34
CA LYS A 401 24.25 -9.83 -32.82
C LYS A 401 23.06 -8.99 -33.30
N LEU A 402 22.94 -7.77 -32.78
CA LEU A 402 21.98 -6.76 -33.24
C LEU A 402 22.61 -5.78 -34.23
N GLY A 403 23.92 -5.56 -34.13
CA GLY A 403 24.64 -4.64 -35.02
C GLY A 403 25.91 -4.10 -34.39
N LEU A 404 26.55 -3.21 -35.14
CA LEU A 404 27.70 -2.42 -34.70
C LEU A 404 27.30 -0.95 -34.67
N GLN A 405 27.79 -0.19 -33.69
CA GLN A 405 27.56 1.24 -33.60
C GLN A 405 28.87 1.95 -33.28
N PRO A 406 29.29 2.98 -34.02
CA PRO A 406 30.46 3.77 -33.66
C PRO A 406 30.32 4.38 -32.26
N TRP A 407 31.41 4.40 -31.50
CA TRP A 407 31.45 4.96 -30.13
C TRP A 407 30.89 6.39 -30.07
N GLN A 408 31.26 7.25 -31.02
CA GLN A 408 30.75 8.63 -31.07
C GLN A 408 29.23 8.69 -31.26
N ALA A 409 28.67 7.85 -32.13
CA ALA A 409 27.22 7.78 -32.34
C ALA A 409 26.48 7.30 -31.08
N PHE A 410 27.11 6.46 -30.25
CA PHE A 410 26.56 6.10 -28.94
C PHE A 410 26.60 7.26 -27.95
N CYS A 411 27.70 8.02 -27.90
CA CYS A 411 27.79 9.22 -27.07
C CYS A 411 26.72 10.26 -27.45
N GLU A 412 26.49 10.46 -28.75
CA GLU A 412 25.41 11.31 -29.27
C GLU A 412 24.04 10.79 -28.85
N ALA A 413 23.77 9.49 -29.02
CA ALA A 413 22.51 8.86 -28.64
C ALA A 413 22.22 8.97 -27.13
N GLN A 414 23.26 8.87 -26.29
CA GLN A 414 23.17 9.11 -24.85
C GLN A 414 22.83 10.56 -24.52
N SER A 415 23.51 11.52 -25.17
CA SER A 415 23.30 12.95 -24.94
C SER A 415 21.90 13.42 -25.35
N THR A 416 21.34 12.80 -26.39
CA THR A 416 19.99 13.07 -26.91
C THR A 416 18.90 12.23 -26.24
N HIS A 417 19.28 11.34 -25.30
CA HIS A 417 18.39 10.40 -24.62
C HIS A 417 17.59 9.47 -25.57
N SER A 418 18.04 9.29 -26.82
CA SER A 418 17.44 8.31 -27.73
C SER A 418 17.76 6.88 -27.32
N LEU A 419 18.91 6.68 -26.66
CA LEU A 419 19.33 5.41 -26.07
C LEU A 419 19.56 5.57 -24.57
N ARG A 420 18.73 4.92 -23.75
CA ARG A 420 18.69 5.11 -22.28
C ARG A 420 19.18 3.87 -21.55
N PRO A 421 19.95 3.98 -20.46
CA PRO A 421 20.32 2.80 -19.66
C PRO A 421 19.08 2.17 -19.05
N LEU A 422 19.00 0.83 -19.08
CA LEU A 422 17.98 0.10 -18.37
C LEU A 422 18.26 0.19 -16.87
N VAL A 423 17.33 0.79 -16.13
CA VAL A 423 17.47 1.06 -14.68
C VAL A 423 17.67 -0.24 -13.91
N ALA A 424 18.43 -0.17 -12.81
CA ALA A 424 18.63 -1.27 -11.89
C ALA A 424 17.29 -1.87 -11.45
N GLN A 425 17.18 -3.18 -11.59
CA GLN A 425 15.93 -3.91 -11.45
C GLN A 425 15.87 -4.59 -10.09
N ARG A 426 14.65 -4.76 -9.58
CA ARG A 426 14.41 -5.42 -8.29
C ARG A 426 13.91 -6.83 -8.51
N THR A 427 14.42 -7.78 -7.73
CA THR A 427 13.94 -9.16 -7.79
C THR A 427 12.55 -9.27 -7.17
N PHE A 428 11.82 -10.35 -7.50
CA PHE A 428 10.50 -10.56 -6.91
C PHE A 428 10.61 -10.74 -5.40
N GLY A 429 11.60 -11.49 -4.93
CA GLY A 429 11.86 -11.70 -3.50
C GLY A 429 12.12 -10.39 -2.74
N GLU A 430 12.88 -9.45 -3.31
CA GLU A 430 13.11 -8.14 -2.71
C GLU A 430 11.83 -7.30 -2.61
N VAL A 431 11.00 -7.35 -3.65
CA VAL A 431 9.71 -6.64 -3.67
C VAL A 431 8.74 -7.25 -2.68
N LEU A 432 8.68 -8.57 -2.58
CA LEU A 432 7.87 -9.30 -1.62
C LEU A 432 8.25 -8.90 -0.19
N GLU A 433 9.54 -8.98 0.16
CA GLU A 433 10.06 -8.62 1.48
C GLU A 433 9.68 -7.20 1.88
N GLU A 434 10.02 -6.20 1.06
CA GLU A 434 9.72 -4.81 1.39
C GLU A 434 8.22 -4.52 1.43
N THR A 435 7.43 -5.11 0.52
CA THR A 435 5.98 -4.88 0.48
C THR A 435 5.31 -5.45 1.72
N VAL A 436 5.64 -6.69 2.10
CA VAL A 436 5.08 -7.34 3.29
C VAL A 436 5.50 -6.60 4.55
N ASP A 437 6.75 -6.14 4.64
CA ASP A 437 7.23 -5.36 5.78
C ASP A 437 6.49 -4.03 5.94
N LEU A 438 6.30 -3.29 4.85
CA LEU A 438 5.53 -2.05 4.85
C LEU A 438 4.08 -2.29 5.29
N LEU A 439 3.46 -3.37 4.80
CA LEU A 439 2.09 -3.73 5.18
C LEU A 439 2.00 -4.19 6.64
N ALA A 440 2.98 -4.94 7.14
CA ALA A 440 3.03 -5.36 8.54
C ALA A 440 3.11 -4.15 9.49
N VAL A 441 3.91 -3.13 9.15
CA VAL A 441 3.96 -1.86 9.89
C VAL A 441 2.60 -1.14 9.85
N ALA A 442 1.93 -1.13 8.70
CA ALA A 442 0.61 -0.53 8.56
C ALA A 442 -0.45 -1.26 9.41
N VAL A 443 -0.40 -2.60 9.46
CA VAL A 443 -1.29 -3.42 10.32
C VAL A 443 -1.10 -3.06 11.79
N GLU A 444 0.13 -2.98 12.25
CA GLU A 444 0.43 -2.65 13.65
C GLU A 444 -0.06 -1.24 14.00
N LYS A 445 0.13 -0.28 13.08
CA LYS A 445 -0.41 1.08 13.24
C LYS A 445 -1.94 1.07 13.33
N GLN A 446 -2.62 0.36 12.42
CA GLN A 446 -4.08 0.26 12.43
C GLN A 446 -4.61 -0.44 13.68
N ARG A 447 -3.92 -1.48 14.15
CA ARG A 447 -4.27 -2.20 15.39
C ARG A 447 -4.23 -1.25 16.59
N LYS A 448 -3.13 -0.52 16.79
CA LYS A 448 -3.01 0.48 17.86
C LYS A 448 -4.10 1.55 17.79
N GLN A 449 -4.42 2.03 16.58
CA GLN A 449 -5.50 2.99 16.38
C GLN A 449 -6.87 2.42 16.77
N ARG A 450 -7.17 1.16 16.43
CA ARG A 450 -8.42 0.49 16.84
C ARG A 450 -8.49 0.27 18.34
N GLU A 451 -7.40 -0.16 18.96
CA GLU A 451 -7.33 -0.33 20.42
C GLU A 451 -7.56 1.00 21.15
N GLN A 452 -6.93 2.09 20.69
CA GLN A 452 -7.15 3.44 21.23
C GLN A 452 -8.59 3.93 21.03
N ALA A 453 -9.18 3.71 19.84
CA ALA A 453 -10.56 4.09 19.56
C ALA A 453 -11.55 3.28 20.42
N ALA A 454 -11.32 1.99 20.61
CA ALA A 454 -12.14 1.14 21.48
C ALA A 454 -12.03 1.57 22.95
N ALA A 455 -10.82 1.88 23.43
CA ALA A 455 -10.60 2.40 24.78
C ALA A 455 -11.30 3.75 24.98
N ALA A 456 -11.21 4.66 24.01
CA ALA A 456 -11.89 5.95 24.06
C ALA A 456 -13.41 5.81 24.00
N ALA A 457 -13.95 4.89 23.18
CA ALA A 457 -15.38 4.60 23.11
C ALA A 457 -15.90 4.02 24.43
N LYS A 458 -15.15 3.09 25.04
CA LYS A 458 -15.47 2.54 26.37
C LYS A 458 -15.45 3.63 27.44
N ALA A 459 -14.41 4.46 27.48
CA ALA A 459 -14.32 5.57 28.43
C ALA A 459 -15.48 6.56 28.28
N ARG A 460 -15.88 6.89 27.04
CA ARG A 460 -17.07 7.71 26.78
C ARG A 460 -18.35 7.05 27.24
N ALA A 461 -18.52 5.74 26.98
CA ALA A 461 -19.70 4.99 27.40
C ALA A 461 -19.81 4.89 28.93
N ASP A 462 -18.69 4.68 29.62
CA ASP A 462 -18.62 4.64 31.08
C ASP A 462 -18.88 6.04 31.67
N ALA A 463 -18.34 7.11 31.08
CA ALA A 463 -18.64 8.48 31.49
C ALA A 463 -20.13 8.85 31.31
N LEU A 464 -20.73 8.49 30.18
CA LEU A 464 -22.18 8.66 29.94
C LEU A 464 -23.02 7.85 30.94
N ARG A 465 -22.56 6.66 31.34
CA ARG A 465 -23.24 5.86 32.36
C ARG A 465 -23.16 6.52 33.73
N GLN A 466 -21.98 6.98 34.14
CA GLN A 466 -21.78 7.70 35.40
C GLN A 466 -22.59 8.99 35.47
N GLU A 467 -22.64 9.75 34.37
CA GLU A 467 -23.48 10.96 34.26
C GLU A 467 -24.96 10.62 34.44
N ARG A 468 -25.47 9.60 33.74
CA ARG A 468 -26.86 9.12 33.89
C ARG A 468 -27.16 8.68 35.32
N GLU A 469 -26.29 7.90 35.94
CA GLU A 469 -26.43 7.46 37.33
C GLU A 469 -26.47 8.64 38.30
N SER A 470 -25.60 9.65 38.10
CA SER A 470 -25.58 10.86 38.94
C SER A 470 -26.86 11.71 38.80
N ILE A 471 -27.39 11.85 37.58
CA ILE A 471 -28.65 12.54 37.30
C ILE A 471 -29.82 11.78 37.92
N GLU A 472 -29.86 10.46 37.80
CA GLU A 472 -30.89 9.63 38.45
C GLU A 472 -30.83 9.72 39.98
N LEU A 473 -29.63 9.74 40.56
CA LEU A 473 -29.44 9.85 42.00
C LEU A 473 -29.92 11.22 42.51
N LEU A 474 -29.54 12.32 41.84
CA LEU A 474 -30.05 13.66 42.14
C LEU A 474 -31.58 13.74 42.02
N ARG A 475 -32.17 13.11 41.01
CA ARG A 475 -33.63 13.07 40.85
C ARG A 475 -34.30 12.31 42.01
N ARG A 476 -33.74 11.17 42.43
CA ARG A 476 -34.23 10.41 43.59
C ARG A 476 -34.13 11.21 44.87
N GLU A 477 -33.02 11.91 45.10
CA GLU A 477 -32.86 12.79 46.26
C GLU A 477 -33.89 13.94 46.26
N GLN A 478 -34.11 14.58 45.11
CA GLN A 478 -35.12 15.64 44.96
C GLN A 478 -36.56 15.13 45.14
N GLU A 479 -36.87 13.92 44.69
CA GLU A 479 -38.19 13.30 44.89
C GLU A 479 -38.40 12.92 46.37
N ALA A 480 -37.39 12.35 47.02
CA ALA A 480 -37.42 12.05 48.47
C ALA A 480 -37.56 13.31 49.33
N ALA A 481 -36.83 14.39 49.01
CA ALA A 481 -36.95 15.66 49.72
C ALA A 481 -38.35 16.28 49.57
N ARG A 482 -38.96 16.20 48.39
CA ARG A 482 -40.35 16.63 48.16
C ARG A 482 -41.35 15.81 48.98
N GLN A 483 -41.20 14.49 49.02
CA GLN A 483 -42.06 13.62 49.83
C GLN A 483 -41.94 13.92 51.33
N ALA A 484 -40.72 14.09 51.85
CA ALA A 484 -40.49 14.44 53.26
C ALA A 484 -41.11 15.80 53.63
N THR A 485 -41.09 16.76 52.70
CA THR A 485 -41.73 18.09 52.90
C THR A 485 -43.26 17.95 52.98
N LEU A 486 -43.87 17.18 52.07
CA LEU A 486 -45.31 16.92 52.08
C LEU A 486 -45.76 16.15 53.34
N GLU A 487 -44.94 15.23 53.82
CA GLU A 487 -45.24 14.45 55.03
C GLU A 487 -45.20 15.33 56.30
N ARG A 488 -44.23 16.24 56.41
CA ARG A 488 -44.21 17.26 57.47
C ARG A 488 -45.46 18.14 57.46
N GLN A 489 -45.87 18.62 56.28
CA GLN A 489 -47.10 19.43 56.15
C GLN A 489 -48.35 18.67 56.57
N ARG A 490 -48.44 17.36 56.28
CA ARG A 490 -49.56 16.52 56.73
C ARG A 490 -49.56 16.36 58.25
N GLN A 491 -48.40 16.12 58.86
CA GLN A 491 -48.27 15.98 60.31
C GLN A 491 -48.63 17.29 61.03
N GLU A 492 -48.19 18.45 60.52
CA GLU A 492 -48.56 19.76 61.05
C GLU A 492 -50.07 20.02 60.94
N ALA A 493 -50.69 19.73 59.79
CA ALA A 493 -52.12 19.89 59.60
C ALA A 493 -52.95 18.96 60.53
N GLU A 494 -52.51 17.72 60.71
CA GLU A 494 -53.18 16.76 61.60
C GLU A 494 -53.05 17.17 63.08
N SER A 495 -51.87 17.63 63.51
CA SER A 495 -51.66 18.15 64.86
C SER A 495 -52.55 19.38 65.16
N THR A 496 -52.73 20.26 64.17
CA THR A 496 -53.59 21.44 64.28
C THR A 496 -55.07 21.05 64.38
N ARG A 497 -55.51 20.03 63.63
CA ARG A 497 -56.88 19.50 63.71
C ARG A 497 -57.20 18.96 65.10
N VAL A 498 -56.29 18.15 65.66
CA VAL A 498 -56.46 17.55 67.00
C VAL A 498 -56.47 18.62 68.10
N ALA A 499 -55.65 19.67 67.98
CA ALA A 499 -55.65 20.78 68.93
C ALA A 499 -56.98 21.57 68.92
N ASN A 500 -57.55 21.81 67.73
CA ASN A 500 -58.83 22.51 67.57
C ASN A 500 -60.01 21.71 68.16
N GLU A 501 -60.08 20.40 67.90
CA GLU A 501 -61.13 19.53 68.46
C GLU A 501 -61.10 19.51 70.00
N LYS A 502 -59.89 19.51 70.59
CA LYS A 502 -59.73 19.53 72.04
C LYS A 502 -60.19 20.84 72.68
N ALA A 503 -59.90 21.98 72.04
CA ALA A 503 -60.32 23.30 72.52
C ALA A 503 -61.85 23.51 72.46
N GLU A 504 -62.53 22.89 71.49
CA GLU A 504 -63.99 22.97 71.35
C GLU A 504 -64.71 22.19 72.47
N LEU A 505 -64.22 21.01 72.83
CA LEU A 505 -64.75 20.21 73.94
C LEU A 505 -64.60 20.92 75.29
N GLU A 506 -63.48 21.62 75.51
CA GLU A 506 -63.21 22.36 76.75
C GLU A 506 -64.19 23.53 76.93
N ARG A 507 -64.48 24.28 75.84
CA ARG A 507 -65.52 25.33 75.85
C ARG A 507 -66.90 24.80 76.22
N LEU A 508 -67.31 23.69 75.60
CA LEU A 508 -68.63 23.11 75.86
C LEU A 508 -68.78 22.64 77.32
N TYR A 509 -67.69 22.15 77.93
CA TYR A 509 -67.68 21.74 79.33
C TYR A 509 -67.77 22.93 80.29
N GLU A 510 -67.08 24.03 79.99
CA GLU A 510 -67.16 25.28 80.76
C GLU A 510 -68.57 25.90 80.70
N GLU A 511 -69.19 25.96 79.52
CA GLU A 511 -70.56 26.46 79.34
C GLU A 511 -71.58 25.65 80.15
N ALA A 512 -71.48 24.32 80.12
CA ALA A 512 -72.35 23.43 80.89
C ALA A 512 -72.19 23.64 82.41
N THR A 513 -70.96 23.85 82.88
CA THR A 513 -70.65 24.09 84.29
C THR A 513 -71.22 25.42 84.79
N GLN A 514 -71.12 26.48 83.98
CA GLN A 514 -71.71 27.78 84.32
C GLN A 514 -73.25 27.72 84.40
N LEU A 515 -73.90 27.00 83.48
CA LEU A 515 -75.34 26.76 83.50
C LEU A 515 -75.77 26.00 84.76
N ALA A 516 -75.05 24.93 85.12
CA ALA A 516 -75.29 24.16 86.33
C ALA A 516 -75.13 25.00 87.60
N GLN A 517 -74.10 25.87 87.68
CA GLN A 517 -73.90 26.77 88.81
C GLN A 517 -75.08 27.73 89.01
N LYS A 518 -75.63 28.28 87.92
CA LYS A 518 -76.86 29.10 87.99
C LYS A 518 -78.04 28.30 88.53
N GLN A 519 -78.26 27.08 88.02
CA GLN A 519 -79.36 26.22 88.47
C GLN A 519 -79.28 25.88 89.97
N VAL A 520 -78.10 25.63 90.51
CA VAL A 520 -77.92 25.39 91.95
C VAL A 520 -78.16 26.66 92.78
N ASN A 521 -77.73 27.81 92.28
CA ASN A 521 -77.91 29.08 92.97
C ASN A 521 -79.39 29.48 93.10
N ASP A 522 -80.20 29.17 92.10
CA ASP A 522 -81.63 29.54 92.05
C ASP A 522 -82.54 28.59 92.87
N ILE A 523 -81.99 27.56 93.51
CA ILE A 523 -82.75 26.68 94.42
C ILE A 523 -83.06 27.45 95.72
N ASN A 524 -84.28 27.98 95.79
CA ASN A 524 -84.82 28.62 96.98
C ASN A 524 -85.25 27.60 98.05
N LEU A 525 -85.33 28.02 99.32
CA LEU A 525 -85.83 27.18 100.41
C LEU A 525 -87.21 26.62 100.04
N GLY A 526 -87.33 25.29 100.07
CA GLY A 526 -88.50 24.55 99.62
C GLY A 526 -88.51 24.11 98.14
N GLY A 527 -87.49 24.45 97.35
CA GLY A 527 -87.29 23.95 95.98
C GLY A 527 -86.96 22.46 95.94
N TRP A 528 -87.33 21.79 94.84
CA TRP A 528 -87.16 20.35 94.72
C TRP A 528 -86.02 20.00 93.76
N ILE A 529 -85.29 18.94 94.07
CA ILE A 529 -84.33 18.31 93.15
C ILE A 529 -84.72 16.84 92.95
N VAL A 530 -84.36 16.30 91.79
CA VAL A 530 -84.29 14.87 91.54
C VAL A 530 -82.83 14.48 91.50
N VAL A 531 -82.45 13.54 92.34
CA VAL A 531 -81.17 12.85 92.19
C VAL A 531 -81.46 11.56 91.44
N GLU A 532 -80.90 11.42 90.24
CA GLU A 532 -81.08 10.22 89.42
C GLU A 532 -80.41 9.03 90.10
N ALA A 533 -81.02 7.86 89.91
CA ALA A 533 -80.54 6.59 90.43
C ALA A 533 -79.12 6.30 89.92
N GLN A 534 -78.16 6.09 90.82
CA GLN A 534 -76.80 5.71 90.41
C GLN A 534 -76.69 4.22 90.03
N THR A 535 -77.73 3.42 90.33
CA THR A 535 -77.87 1.99 90.02
C THR A 535 -79.36 1.62 89.88
N GLN A 536 -79.68 0.58 89.09
CA GLN A 536 -81.07 0.16 88.79
C GLN A 536 -81.90 -0.29 90.03
N GLU A 537 -81.28 -0.45 91.20
CA GLU A 537 -81.93 -0.88 92.45
C GLU A 537 -82.33 0.26 93.39
N VAL A 538 -82.01 1.52 93.08
CA VAL A 538 -82.36 2.68 93.91
C VAL A 538 -83.26 3.64 93.13
N GLU A 539 -84.51 3.82 93.54
CA GLU A 539 -85.41 4.76 92.85
C GLU A 539 -84.92 6.22 92.94
N ALA A 540 -85.16 6.98 91.87
CA ALA A 540 -84.82 8.40 91.78
C ALA A 540 -85.47 9.18 92.92
N SER A 541 -84.66 9.84 93.73
CA SER A 541 -85.11 10.44 94.98
C SER A 541 -85.49 11.90 94.76
N ARG A 542 -86.75 12.27 95.02
CA ARG A 542 -87.20 13.66 95.04
C ARG A 542 -86.96 14.27 96.41
N LEU A 543 -86.07 15.24 96.49
CA LEU A 543 -85.69 15.85 97.75
C LEU A 543 -86.00 17.35 97.71
N LYS A 544 -86.58 17.86 98.78
CA LYS A 544 -86.93 19.28 98.98
C LYS A 544 -85.84 19.97 99.78
N LEU A 545 -85.39 21.14 99.35
CA LEU A 545 -84.40 21.94 100.08
C LEU A 545 -85.00 22.41 101.41
N ALA A 546 -84.50 21.89 102.52
CA ALA A 546 -84.96 22.26 103.85
C ALA A 546 -84.14 23.41 104.44
N VAL A 547 -82.82 23.37 104.25
CA VAL A 547 -81.90 24.36 104.83
C VAL A 547 -80.80 24.67 103.82
N ARG A 548 -80.53 25.97 103.64
CA ARG A 548 -79.36 26.46 102.91
C ARG A 548 -78.48 27.22 103.88
N THR A 549 -77.22 26.80 103.99
CA THR A 549 -76.23 27.47 104.87
C THR A 549 -75.21 28.18 103.99
N ASN A 550 -75.28 29.52 103.93
CA ASN A 550 -74.44 30.30 103.02
C ASN A 550 -72.95 30.32 103.44
N ALA A 551 -72.64 30.28 104.74
CA ALA A 551 -71.26 30.32 105.24
C ALA A 551 -70.44 29.09 104.83
N SER A 552 -71.07 27.93 104.65
CA SER A 552 -70.43 26.67 104.26
C SER A 552 -70.89 26.15 102.89
N ARG A 553 -71.66 26.94 102.13
CA ARG A 553 -72.22 26.59 100.81
C ARG A 553 -72.85 25.19 100.75
N LYS A 554 -73.57 24.86 101.83
CA LYS A 554 -74.11 23.52 102.08
C LYS A 554 -75.63 23.56 101.98
N LEU A 555 -76.18 22.67 101.16
CA LEU A 555 -77.61 22.52 100.92
C LEU A 555 -78.08 21.19 101.51
N ILE A 556 -79.06 21.26 102.42
CA ILE A 556 -79.60 20.09 103.08
C ILE A 556 -81.00 19.85 102.53
N PHE A 557 -81.19 18.70 101.91
CA PHE A 557 -82.45 18.29 101.31
C PHE A 557 -83.12 17.18 102.13
N VAL A 558 -84.45 17.20 102.17
CA VAL A 558 -85.30 16.24 102.88
C VAL A 558 -86.36 15.64 101.97
N ASP A 559 -86.80 14.42 102.23
CA ASP A 559 -87.87 13.75 101.48
C ASP A 559 -89.28 14.30 101.88
N ARG A 560 -90.35 13.90 101.17
CA ARG A 560 -91.76 14.35 101.33
C ARG A 560 -92.30 14.23 102.77
N LEU A 561 -91.72 13.33 103.56
CA LEU A 561 -92.11 13.07 104.96
C LEU A 561 -91.15 13.70 105.99
N GLY A 562 -90.13 14.44 105.56
CA GLY A 562 -89.18 15.14 106.45
C GLY A 562 -88.14 14.25 107.16
N LEU A 563 -88.10 12.94 106.89
CA LEU A 563 -87.30 11.96 107.65
C LEU A 563 -85.89 11.71 107.08
N ASN A 564 -85.71 11.75 105.76
CA ASN A 564 -84.42 11.44 105.11
C ASN A 564 -83.62 12.71 104.80
N ARG A 565 -82.58 12.98 105.60
CA ARG A 565 -81.67 14.12 105.41
C ARG A 565 -80.50 13.75 104.51
N ARG A 566 -80.42 14.34 103.32
CA ARG A 566 -79.22 14.30 102.45
C ARG A 566 -78.59 15.67 102.34
N GLU A 567 -77.28 15.69 102.29
CA GLU A 567 -76.47 16.88 102.27
C GLU A 567 -75.68 16.93 100.97
N PHE A 568 -75.68 18.09 100.32
CA PHE A 568 -74.84 18.35 99.15
C PHE A 568 -74.06 19.64 99.38
N GLN A 569 -72.79 19.62 98.99
CA GLN A 569 -72.05 20.84 98.75
C GLN A 569 -72.50 21.48 97.44
N GLU A 570 -72.48 22.80 97.35
CA GLU A 570 -72.89 23.53 96.14
C GLU A 570 -72.16 23.02 94.88
N HIS A 571 -70.84 22.81 94.96
CA HIS A 571 -70.02 22.28 93.86
C HIS A 571 -70.37 20.83 93.47
N GLU A 572 -70.75 19.99 94.44
CA GLU A 572 -71.19 18.61 94.18
C GLU A 572 -72.53 18.58 93.46
N LEU A 573 -73.42 19.52 93.79
CA LEU A 573 -74.71 19.66 93.12
C LEU A 573 -74.53 20.16 91.69
N VAL A 574 -73.59 21.09 91.46
CA VAL A 574 -73.22 21.60 90.13
C VAL A 574 -72.62 20.49 89.27
N LEU A 575 -71.63 19.76 89.80
CA LEU A 575 -71.04 18.61 89.13
C LEU A 575 -72.11 17.55 88.83
N GLY A 576 -73.01 17.30 89.78
CA GLY A 576 -74.15 16.41 89.60
C GLY A 576 -75.07 16.84 88.45
N ILE A 577 -75.28 18.14 88.23
CA ILE A 577 -76.09 18.65 87.11
C ILE A 577 -75.32 18.56 85.78
N VAL A 578 -74.03 18.92 85.74
CA VAL A 578 -73.18 18.82 84.52
C VAL A 578 -73.12 17.37 84.03
N GLU A 579 -72.97 16.44 84.95
CA GLU A 579 -72.93 15.00 84.66
C GLU A 579 -74.33 14.37 84.53
N LYS A 580 -75.39 15.20 84.56
CA LYS A 580 -76.81 14.80 84.44
C LYS A 580 -77.30 13.83 85.52
N ARG A 581 -76.57 13.70 86.62
CA ARG A 581 -76.93 12.91 87.81
C ARG A 581 -77.95 13.60 88.72
N VAL A 582 -78.07 14.92 88.63
CA VAL A 582 -79.01 15.75 89.42
C VAL A 582 -79.78 16.67 88.48
N ARG A 583 -81.09 16.79 88.71
CA ARG A 583 -81.96 17.71 87.97
C ARG A 583 -82.75 18.57 88.94
N VAL A 584 -82.68 19.88 88.78
CA VAL A 584 -83.48 20.82 89.57
C VAL A 584 -84.90 20.86 89.03
N LEU A 585 -85.90 20.77 89.91
CA LEU A 585 -87.31 20.92 89.57
C LEU A 585 -87.78 22.32 89.97
N GLY A 586 -87.99 23.18 88.97
CA GLY A 586 -88.43 24.57 89.17
C GLY A 586 -89.78 24.67 89.87
N GLY A 587 -89.93 25.66 90.76
CA GLY A 587 -91.20 26.00 91.41
C GLY A 587 -92.13 26.72 90.44
N ALA A 588 -93.33 26.15 90.22
CA ALA A 588 -94.53 26.77 89.64
C ALA A 588 -94.31 27.91 88.61
N ALA A 589 -93.65 27.61 87.49
CA ALA A 589 -93.74 28.38 86.24
C ALA A 589 -93.15 27.58 85.06
N GLU A 590 -93.58 26.34 84.85
CA GLU A 590 -93.34 25.60 83.60
C GLU A 590 -94.60 24.81 83.24
N PHE A 591 -95.49 25.44 82.46
CA PHE A 591 -96.63 24.77 81.85
C PHE A 591 -97.00 25.45 80.53
N ASP A 592 -96.04 25.60 79.60
CA ASP A 592 -96.37 25.70 78.16
C ASP A 592 -95.14 25.54 77.24
N GLU A 593 -94.45 24.39 77.26
CA GLU A 593 -93.42 24.08 76.27
C GLU A 593 -93.44 22.60 75.84
N THR A 594 -94.60 22.12 75.37
CA THR A 594 -94.71 20.76 74.84
C THR A 594 -95.52 20.69 73.55
N LEU A 595 -95.36 21.66 72.63
CA LEU A 595 -96.07 21.60 71.33
C LEU A 595 -95.38 22.24 70.11
N SER A 596 -94.05 22.44 70.09
CA SER A 596 -93.37 22.96 68.86
C SER A 596 -92.13 22.20 68.36
N ARG A 597 -91.77 21.06 68.94
CA ARG A 597 -90.62 20.24 68.48
C ARG A 597 -91.01 18.95 67.77
N VAL A 598 -92.11 19.00 67.03
CA VAL A 598 -92.41 18.04 65.96
C VAL A 598 -92.35 18.81 64.64
N VAL A 599 -91.60 18.25 63.69
CA VAL A 599 -91.28 18.73 62.34
C VAL A 599 -90.04 19.62 62.26
N GLY A 600 -88.89 19.00 62.04
CA GLY A 600 -87.69 19.76 61.68
C GLY A 600 -86.40 18.97 61.53
N ARG A 601 -86.43 17.72 61.03
CA ARG A 601 -85.22 17.08 60.51
C ARG A 601 -85.59 15.96 59.55
N ILE A 602 -84.89 15.96 58.41
CA ILE A 602 -84.62 14.83 57.51
C ILE A 602 -85.48 14.74 56.23
N ARG A 603 -85.01 15.44 55.19
CA ARG A 603 -84.64 14.84 53.89
C ARG A 603 -83.23 15.37 53.58
N VAL A 604 -82.19 14.51 53.60
CA VAL A 604 -81.65 13.77 52.42
C VAL A 604 -81.33 14.75 51.29
N GLY A 605 -80.11 14.93 50.79
CA GLY A 605 -78.88 14.15 50.80
C GLY A 605 -78.20 14.33 49.43
N ARG A 606 -76.92 13.95 49.32
CA ARG A 606 -76.21 13.55 48.08
C ARG A 606 -76.03 14.58 46.95
N ASN A 607 -74.78 14.90 46.63
CA ASN A 607 -74.02 14.14 45.62
C ASN A 607 -72.54 14.58 45.59
N SER A 608 -71.69 13.57 45.51
CA SER A 608 -70.32 13.65 44.98
C SER A 608 -70.34 13.83 43.47
#